data_AF-A0A0M9F4G6-F1
#
_entry.id   AF-A0A0M9F4G6-F1
#
_cell.length_a   1.000
_cell.length_b   1.000
_cell.length_c   1.000
_cell.angle_alpha   90.00
_cell.angle_beta   90.00
_cell.angle_gamma   90.00
#
_symmetry.space_group_name_H-M   'P 1'
#
loop_
_entity.id
_entity.type
_entity.pdbx_description
1 polymer ?
#
loop_
_entity_poly.entity_id
_entity_poly.type
_entity_poly.pdbx_seq_one_letter_code
_entity_poly.pdbx_strand_id
1 'polypeptide(L)'
;MKSFVSVALLPLAVQAVRIVQSNDDGWAESYIRTFNDALNNAGYDVVLSAPAENKSGSSSRDENPKDRKTACQYDSCPANSGPAGSDPKRPDLNWVNSFPVTAMKYGIDTFGPSLWDGAAPELAVAGPNVGSNIWLQVPFSGTVGAACYAAHEVGIPAIAFSGASGGNTAFNTNPVSERSLVYAELATTFVKKIVDSGKPYLPKDVYLNVNFPKVEGKCTDASKFQWVLTRINTGLLSERDTEWCGDDRLPTETEIALKSGCYASISVGDAADKTTADAARQKIVLDKIKDMLVPTSEPLEQPQLFAPPPYHDQGPVRQSFQSRRIMAPIDRCLASMARLSLLQTPRPAIPSIPKFLAPAAAQQVRQASVVRIRKTAKKKKPLPKDFKRHNLNKREFPQYSLCEAMRILRAVEVGEPPASIKYELHINLKTARNGPVIKNSVRLPHPVQSDWQIAVICPEGSEIAREATAAGAVAVGQESLFEAIRQEKINFDRLICHEASEAALNKAGLGKILGPKGLMPSKRMRTIVPDVVKSMRDSAGAADYRERQGVIRMAIGQLGYSPDQLKNNIKVLLAKIKAECTEISEEVHKEVHEVILSTTHGPGISLNGNLKDADEKITPEALSSIM
;
A
#
# COMPACT_ATOMS: atom_id res chain seq x y z
N MET A 1 8.03 -31.82 74.84
CA MET A 1 7.26 -31.18 73.75
C MET A 1 8.26 -30.56 72.79
N LYS A 2 8.40 -31.10 71.57
CA LYS A 2 9.29 -30.56 70.54
C LYS A 2 8.45 -29.71 69.59
N SER A 3 8.76 -28.42 69.53
CA SER A 3 8.06 -27.44 68.70
C SER A 3 8.53 -27.57 67.25
N PHE A 4 7.62 -27.94 66.34
CA PHE A 4 7.87 -27.92 64.90
C PHE A 4 7.71 -26.48 64.39
N VAL A 5 8.76 -25.95 63.74
CA VAL A 5 8.71 -24.69 62.99
C VAL A 5 8.33 -25.05 61.55
N SER A 6 7.11 -24.67 61.14
CA SER A 6 6.68 -24.74 59.74
C SER A 6 7.32 -23.60 58.95
N VAL A 7 8.19 -23.93 58.00
CA VAL A 7 8.69 -23.00 56.98
C VAL A 7 7.58 -22.82 55.94
N ALA A 8 6.96 -21.64 55.90
CA ALA A 8 6.05 -21.26 54.83
C ALA A 8 6.87 -20.94 53.57
N LEU A 9 6.78 -21.80 52.55
CA LEU A 9 7.22 -21.45 51.20
C LEU A 9 6.29 -20.35 50.66
N LEU A 10 6.82 -19.13 50.54
CA LEU A 10 6.19 -18.07 49.74
C LEU A 10 6.26 -18.50 48.26
N PRO A 11 5.14 -18.52 47.51
CA PRO A 11 5.17 -18.79 46.08
C PRO A 11 5.95 -17.68 45.39
N LEU A 12 6.98 -18.05 44.63
CA LEU A 12 7.66 -17.14 43.71
C LEU A 12 6.62 -16.64 42.71
N ALA A 13 6.28 -15.35 42.78
CA ALA A 13 5.45 -14.71 41.77
C ALA A 13 6.22 -14.77 40.44
N VAL A 14 5.77 -15.60 39.51
CA VAL A 14 6.30 -15.61 38.14
C VAL A 14 5.83 -14.31 37.50
N GLN A 15 6.75 -13.37 37.30
CA GLN A 15 6.46 -12.15 36.56
C GLN A 15 6.13 -12.52 35.11
N ALA A 16 5.00 -12.01 34.61
CA ALA A 16 4.64 -12.10 33.20
C ALA A 16 5.72 -11.43 32.34
N VAL A 17 5.99 -12.02 31.17
CA VAL A 17 6.97 -11.43 30.23
C VAL A 17 6.42 -10.12 29.71
N ARG A 18 7.24 -9.06 29.84
CA ARG A 18 6.87 -7.72 29.36
C ARG A 18 7.08 -7.59 27.87
N ILE A 19 6.01 -7.37 27.13
CA ILE A 19 6.02 -7.27 25.66
C ILE A 19 5.64 -5.86 25.24
N VAL A 20 6.51 -5.20 24.47
CA VAL A 20 6.12 -3.99 23.73
C VAL A 20 5.60 -4.40 22.36
N GLN A 21 4.39 -3.95 22.02
CA GLN A 21 3.72 -4.25 20.76
C GLN A 21 3.62 -2.99 19.90
N SER A 22 3.86 -3.11 18.61
CA SER A 22 3.65 -2.03 17.63
C SER A 22 3.04 -2.55 16.33
N ASN A 23 2.75 -1.67 15.38
CA ASN A 23 2.32 -2.01 14.01
C ASN A 23 2.48 -0.78 13.11
N ASP A 24 2.45 -0.94 11.80
CA ASP A 24 2.42 0.16 10.83
C ASP A 24 1.05 0.53 10.29
N ASP A 25 0.04 -0.34 10.38
CA ASP A 25 -1.34 0.00 9.95
C ASP A 25 -2.11 0.93 10.89
N GLY A 26 -1.49 1.30 12.01
CA GLY A 26 -2.05 2.17 13.04
C GLY A 26 -2.61 1.40 14.24
N TRP A 27 -2.71 2.09 15.38
CA TRP A 27 -3.12 1.50 16.67
C TRP A 27 -4.59 1.05 16.72
N ALA A 28 -5.41 1.56 15.80
CA ALA A 28 -6.85 1.34 15.74
C ALA A 28 -7.25 0.29 14.69
N GLU A 29 -6.28 -0.38 14.09
CA GLU A 29 -6.53 -1.50 13.18
C GLU A 29 -6.90 -2.77 13.97
N SER A 30 -7.78 -3.62 13.41
CA SER A 30 -8.33 -4.79 14.08
C SER A 30 -7.29 -5.86 14.45
N TYR A 31 -6.28 -6.12 13.60
CA TYR A 31 -5.28 -7.16 13.79
C TYR A 31 -4.42 -6.88 15.01
N ILE A 32 -3.87 -5.67 15.13
CA ILE A 32 -3.02 -5.31 16.27
C ILE A 32 -3.80 -5.37 17.59
N ARG A 33 -5.09 -4.99 17.58
CA ARG A 33 -5.97 -5.01 18.75
C ARG A 33 -6.34 -6.42 19.18
N THR A 34 -6.73 -7.25 18.22
CA THR A 34 -7.06 -8.66 18.47
C THR A 34 -5.83 -9.43 18.97
N PHE A 35 -4.65 -9.12 18.41
CA PHE A 35 -3.40 -9.72 18.87
C PHE A 35 -2.99 -9.25 20.27
N ASN A 36 -3.21 -7.97 20.59
CA ASN A 36 -2.98 -7.46 21.95
C ASN A 36 -3.84 -8.20 22.98
N ASP A 37 -5.13 -8.35 22.69
CA ASP A 37 -6.06 -9.09 23.56
C ASP A 37 -5.65 -10.56 23.67
N ALA A 38 -5.21 -11.20 22.58
CA ALA A 38 -4.73 -12.59 22.59
C ALA A 38 -3.47 -12.77 23.46
N LEU A 39 -2.51 -11.85 23.39
CA LEU A 39 -1.31 -11.90 24.23
C LEU A 39 -1.62 -11.67 25.71
N ASN A 40 -2.47 -10.69 26.03
CA ASN A 40 -2.93 -10.45 27.40
C ASN A 40 -3.66 -11.67 27.96
N ASN A 41 -4.54 -12.29 27.17
CA ASN A 41 -5.25 -13.53 27.53
C ASN A 41 -4.29 -14.72 27.71
N ALA A 42 -3.15 -14.73 27.02
CA ALA A 42 -2.09 -15.72 27.20
C ALA A 42 -1.21 -15.47 28.44
N GLY A 43 -1.48 -14.42 29.22
CA GLY A 43 -0.80 -14.12 30.48
C GLY A 43 0.48 -13.27 30.33
N TYR A 44 0.68 -12.63 29.17
CA TYR A 44 1.75 -11.65 28.99
C TYR A 44 1.34 -10.26 29.50
N ASP A 45 2.33 -9.47 29.90
CA ASP A 45 2.13 -8.07 30.27
C ASP A 45 2.49 -7.20 29.06
N VAL A 46 1.46 -6.75 28.32
CA VAL A 46 1.65 -6.17 26.98
C VAL A 46 1.32 -4.69 26.97
N VAL A 47 2.19 -3.89 26.36
CA VAL A 47 1.93 -2.48 26.06
C VAL A 47 1.98 -2.26 24.56
N LEU A 48 0.85 -1.87 23.99
CA LEU A 48 0.72 -1.49 22.60
C LEU A 48 1.07 0.00 22.44
N SER A 49 2.00 0.29 21.54
CA SER A 49 2.36 1.64 21.10
C SER A 49 2.52 1.65 19.58
N ALA A 50 1.54 2.20 18.88
CA ALA A 50 1.50 2.23 17.42
C ALA A 50 1.13 3.63 16.87
N PRO A 51 1.37 3.90 15.59
CA PRO A 51 0.97 5.16 14.97
C PRO A 51 -0.53 5.46 15.14
N ALA A 52 -0.87 6.73 15.29
CA ALA A 52 -2.25 7.21 15.30
C ALA A 52 -2.99 7.01 13.97
N GLU A 53 -2.24 6.80 12.88
CA GLU A 53 -2.72 6.60 11.51
C GLU A 53 -1.95 5.47 10.85
N ASN A 54 -2.52 4.88 9.81
CA ASN A 54 -1.79 3.99 8.93
C ASN A 54 -0.53 4.68 8.35
N LYS A 55 0.62 4.04 8.52
CA LYS A 55 1.96 4.42 8.06
C LYS A 55 2.64 3.28 7.30
N SER A 56 1.89 2.40 6.65
CA SER A 56 2.45 1.30 5.85
C SER A 56 3.36 1.86 4.74
N GLY A 57 4.43 1.13 4.42
CA GLY A 57 5.45 1.57 3.46
C GLY A 57 6.39 2.67 3.98
N SER A 58 6.39 2.94 5.30
CA SER A 58 7.24 3.99 5.89
C SER A 58 8.67 3.53 6.18
N SER A 59 9.02 2.26 6.00
CA SER A 59 10.34 1.71 6.34
C SER A 59 10.73 2.06 7.80
N SER A 60 12.01 2.29 8.06
CA SER A 60 12.52 2.69 9.38
C SER A 60 12.43 4.21 9.62
N ARG A 61 11.42 4.89 9.08
CA ARG A 61 11.25 6.34 9.31
C ARG A 61 10.98 6.63 10.77
N ASP A 62 11.60 7.70 11.25
CA ASP A 62 11.48 8.19 12.62
C ASP A 62 11.38 9.72 12.60
N GLU A 63 10.41 10.25 13.33
CA GLU A 63 10.20 11.69 13.47
C GLU A 63 9.59 11.99 14.84
N ASN A 64 9.95 13.11 15.46
CA ASN A 64 9.29 13.55 16.69
C ASN A 64 7.78 13.72 16.44
N PRO A 65 6.92 13.19 17.33
CA PRO A 65 5.49 13.29 17.15
C PRO A 65 5.03 14.74 17.26
N LYS A 66 4.00 15.07 16.47
CA LYS A 66 3.43 16.42 16.40
C LYS A 66 2.00 16.41 16.90
N ASP A 67 1.51 17.54 17.36
CA ASP A 67 0.10 17.65 17.75
C ASP A 67 -0.83 17.32 16.58
N ARG A 68 -1.86 16.52 16.88
CA ARG A 68 -2.89 16.17 15.91
C ARG A 68 -3.95 17.25 15.80
N LYS A 69 -4.28 17.64 14.57
CA LYS A 69 -5.41 18.56 14.27
C LYS A 69 -6.71 17.82 13.94
N THR A 70 -6.62 16.54 13.61
CA THR A 70 -7.75 15.68 13.21
C THR A 70 -7.82 14.47 14.12
N ALA A 71 -8.99 13.83 14.19
CA ALA A 71 -9.18 12.57 14.88
C ALA A 71 -8.21 11.50 14.34
N CYS A 72 -7.88 10.50 15.17
CA CYS A 72 -7.13 9.33 14.73
C CYS A 72 -7.94 8.49 13.74
N GLN A 73 -7.27 7.57 13.05
CA GLN A 73 -7.88 6.55 12.20
C GLN A 73 -9.06 5.87 12.92
N TYR A 74 -10.19 5.72 12.21
CA TYR A 74 -11.45 5.17 12.74
C TYR A 74 -12.05 5.95 13.92
N ASP A 75 -11.79 7.26 14.00
CA ASP A 75 -12.22 8.12 15.11
C ASP A 75 -11.79 7.60 16.49
N SER A 76 -10.71 6.82 16.53
CA SER A 76 -10.23 6.13 17.73
C SER A 76 -9.68 7.07 18.81
N CYS A 77 -9.32 8.29 18.44
CA CYS A 77 -8.94 9.35 19.35
C CYS A 77 -9.49 10.69 18.83
N PRO A 78 -9.85 11.64 19.70
CA PRO A 78 -10.38 12.94 19.28
C PRO A 78 -9.29 13.81 18.63
N ALA A 79 -9.72 14.78 17.82
CA ALA A 79 -8.85 15.84 17.32
C ALA A 79 -8.28 16.69 18.47
N ASN A 80 -7.09 17.28 18.26
CA ASN A 80 -6.42 18.14 19.25
C ASN A 80 -6.10 17.42 20.58
N SER A 81 -5.85 16.11 20.50
CA SER A 81 -5.49 15.24 21.64
C SER A 81 -3.99 15.21 21.95
N GLY A 82 -3.20 16.10 21.34
CA GLY A 82 -1.74 16.16 21.52
C GLY A 82 -0.97 15.26 20.56
N PRO A 83 0.32 15.01 20.85
CA PRO A 83 1.22 14.27 19.96
C PRO A 83 1.21 12.75 20.20
N ALA A 84 0.75 12.30 21.37
CA ALA A 84 0.62 10.91 21.77
C ALA A 84 -0.42 10.80 22.89
N GLY A 85 -0.96 9.60 23.11
CA GLY A 85 -1.95 9.37 24.17
C GLY A 85 -2.29 7.89 24.36
N SER A 86 -3.18 7.63 25.31
CA SER A 86 -3.58 6.29 25.73
C SER A 86 -5.10 6.15 25.73
N ASP A 87 -5.60 4.93 25.59
CA ASP A 87 -7.02 4.64 25.80
C ASP A 87 -7.36 4.82 27.29
N PRO A 88 -8.39 5.60 27.66
CA PRO A 88 -8.74 5.85 29.06
C PRO A 88 -9.16 4.60 29.86
N LYS A 89 -9.64 3.56 29.17
CA LYS A 89 -10.11 2.31 29.79
C LYS A 89 -9.07 1.20 29.69
N ARG A 90 -8.13 1.33 28.76
CA ARG A 90 -7.08 0.35 28.46
C ARG A 90 -5.73 1.08 28.39
N PRO A 91 -5.10 1.37 29.55
CA PRO A 91 -3.85 2.15 29.57
C PRO A 91 -2.68 1.44 28.86
N ASP A 92 -2.79 0.13 28.66
CA ASP A 92 -1.92 -0.69 27.82
C ASP A 92 -2.01 -0.33 26.32
N LEU A 93 -3.05 0.37 25.89
CA LEU A 93 -3.30 0.74 24.50
C LEU A 93 -2.92 2.19 24.22
N ASN A 94 -1.81 2.40 23.53
CA ASN A 94 -1.21 3.72 23.31
C ASN A 94 -1.03 4.04 21.82
N TRP A 95 -1.14 5.32 21.50
CA TRP A 95 -0.94 5.85 20.16
C TRP A 95 0.08 6.98 20.13
N VAL A 96 0.78 7.09 19.00
CA VAL A 96 1.77 8.14 18.75
C VAL A 96 1.52 8.75 17.38
N ASN A 97 1.42 10.07 17.28
CA ASN A 97 1.27 10.76 15.99
C ASN A 97 2.59 10.88 15.23
N SER A 98 3.14 9.74 14.84
CA SER A 98 4.37 9.65 14.06
C SER A 98 4.45 8.32 13.28
N PHE A 99 5.65 7.80 13.04
CA PHE A 99 5.95 6.58 12.31
C PHE A 99 6.11 5.36 13.25
N PRO A 100 6.10 4.13 12.71
CA PRO A 100 6.16 2.90 13.50
C PRO A 100 7.41 2.80 14.39
N VAL A 101 8.58 3.22 13.89
CA VAL A 101 9.81 3.26 14.71
C VAL A 101 9.67 4.21 15.89
N THR A 102 9.11 5.42 15.66
CA THR A 102 8.85 6.37 16.75
C THR A 102 7.84 5.81 17.75
N ALA A 103 6.79 5.12 17.28
CA ALA A 103 5.83 4.50 18.17
C ALA A 103 6.47 3.38 19.02
N MET A 104 7.30 2.54 18.41
CA MET A 104 8.08 1.53 19.13
C MET A 104 8.99 2.16 20.20
N LYS A 105 9.70 3.25 19.87
CA LYS A 105 10.49 4.04 20.84
C LYS A 105 9.67 4.46 22.04
N TYR A 106 8.51 5.06 21.82
CA TYR A 106 7.63 5.48 22.91
C TYR A 106 7.13 4.30 23.75
N GLY A 107 6.86 3.16 23.12
CA GLY A 107 6.51 1.93 23.84
C GLY A 107 7.62 1.46 24.77
N ILE A 108 8.87 1.46 24.28
CA ILE A 108 10.06 1.03 25.01
C ILE A 108 10.46 2.02 26.12
N ASP A 109 10.47 3.31 25.81
CA ASP A 109 11.10 4.34 26.65
C ASP A 109 10.11 5.06 27.56
N THR A 110 8.80 4.99 27.27
CA THR A 110 7.78 5.79 27.97
C THR A 110 6.62 4.95 28.46
N PHE A 111 5.81 4.38 27.55
CA PHE A 111 4.55 3.72 27.94
C PHE A 111 4.78 2.43 28.73
N GLY A 112 5.67 1.55 28.25
CA GLY A 112 6.03 0.31 28.95
C GLY A 112 6.54 0.59 30.37
N PRO A 113 7.64 1.35 30.53
CA PRO A 113 8.17 1.69 31.85
C PRO A 113 7.16 2.38 32.77
N SER A 114 6.21 3.16 32.23
CA SER A 114 5.16 3.79 33.04
C SER A 114 4.16 2.80 33.66
N LEU A 115 3.99 1.64 33.04
CA LEU A 115 3.10 0.56 33.50
C LEU A 115 3.85 -0.54 34.25
N TRP A 116 5.16 -0.63 34.06
CA TRP A 116 6.01 -1.70 34.62
C TRP A 116 6.96 -1.20 35.71
N ASP A 117 6.61 -0.14 36.44
CA ASP A 117 7.43 0.45 37.51
C ASP A 117 8.89 0.76 37.09
N GLY A 118 9.06 1.24 35.86
CA GLY A 118 10.36 1.57 35.27
C GLY A 118 11.08 0.39 34.61
N ALA A 119 10.54 -0.83 34.66
CA ALA A 119 11.15 -1.98 34.02
C ALA A 119 11.08 -1.89 32.49
N ALA A 120 12.12 -2.38 31.83
CA ALA A 120 12.21 -2.42 30.36
C ALA A 120 11.42 -3.61 29.77
N PRO A 121 10.96 -3.51 28.51
CA PRO A 121 10.41 -4.65 27.80
C PRO A 121 11.45 -5.74 27.60
N GLU A 122 10.99 -6.98 27.57
CA GLU A 122 11.83 -8.18 27.40
C GLU A 122 11.75 -8.76 25.99
N LEU A 123 10.66 -8.45 25.28
CA LEU A 123 10.39 -8.84 23.91
C LEU A 123 9.65 -7.71 23.20
N ALA A 124 9.99 -7.46 21.94
CA ALA A 124 9.27 -6.55 21.06
C ALA A 124 8.52 -7.36 19.98
N VAL A 125 7.27 -7.01 19.73
CA VAL A 125 6.49 -7.59 18.62
C VAL A 125 5.90 -6.46 17.77
N ALA A 126 5.92 -6.63 16.46
CA ALA A 126 5.32 -5.68 15.52
C ALA A 126 4.35 -6.43 14.60
N GLY A 127 3.16 -5.87 14.38
CA GLY A 127 2.08 -6.50 13.61
C GLY A 127 1.12 -7.33 14.48
N PRO A 128 0.36 -8.28 13.89
CA PRO A 128 0.27 -8.55 12.45
C PRO A 128 -0.19 -7.33 11.66
N ASN A 129 0.55 -6.97 10.61
CA ASN A 129 0.11 -5.93 9.66
C ASN A 129 -0.70 -6.56 8.51
N VAL A 130 -1.50 -5.72 7.85
CA VAL A 130 -2.25 -6.03 6.63
C VAL A 130 -1.27 -6.01 5.46
N GLY A 131 -1.19 -7.14 4.76
CA GLY A 131 -0.25 -7.37 3.67
C GLY A 131 1.01 -8.10 4.12
N SER A 132 1.57 -8.88 3.20
CA SER A 132 2.82 -9.60 3.44
C SER A 132 4.02 -8.66 3.42
N ASN A 133 5.09 -9.05 4.11
CA ASN A 133 6.41 -8.43 4.04
C ASN A 133 7.39 -9.47 3.52
N ILE A 134 7.43 -9.65 2.20
CA ILE A 134 8.29 -10.63 1.54
C ILE A 134 9.28 -9.97 0.57
N TRP A 135 10.52 -10.48 0.54
CA TRP A 135 11.56 -10.10 -0.42
C TRP A 135 11.78 -8.58 -0.53
N LEU A 136 11.53 -7.97 -1.70
CA LEU A 136 11.74 -6.54 -1.94
C LEU A 136 10.81 -5.62 -1.12
N GLN A 137 9.78 -6.17 -0.48
CA GLN A 137 8.87 -5.39 0.37
C GLN A 137 9.45 -5.15 1.77
N VAL A 138 10.27 -6.08 2.28
CA VAL A 138 10.84 -6.05 3.64
C VAL A 138 11.56 -4.71 3.94
N PRO A 139 12.40 -4.15 3.05
CA PRO A 139 13.06 -2.87 3.31
C PRO A 139 12.10 -1.70 3.53
N PHE A 140 10.90 -1.74 2.93
CA PHE A 140 9.90 -0.68 2.98
C PHE A 140 8.86 -0.87 4.09
N SER A 141 8.82 -2.04 4.73
CA SER A 141 7.89 -2.34 5.81
C SER A 141 8.18 -1.49 7.06
N GLY A 142 7.15 -0.82 7.56
CA GLY A 142 7.20 -0.09 8.82
C GLY A 142 7.19 -1.05 10.01
N THR A 143 6.44 -2.14 9.90
CA THR A 143 6.37 -3.23 10.88
C THR A 143 7.74 -3.89 11.08
N VAL A 144 8.43 -4.24 9.99
CA VAL A 144 9.83 -4.71 10.06
C VAL A 144 10.75 -3.61 10.59
N GLY A 145 10.58 -2.36 10.14
CA GLY A 145 11.37 -1.23 10.63
C GLY A 145 11.31 -1.05 12.15
N ALA A 146 10.14 -1.19 12.75
CA ALA A 146 9.94 -1.13 14.20
C ALA A 146 10.63 -2.29 14.93
N ALA A 147 10.53 -3.51 14.41
CA ALA A 147 11.23 -4.68 14.97
C ALA A 147 12.76 -4.53 14.88
N CYS A 148 13.29 -4.10 13.73
CA CYS A 148 14.72 -3.84 13.56
C CYS A 148 15.24 -2.76 14.52
N TYR A 149 14.46 -1.69 14.75
CA TYR A 149 14.83 -0.68 15.75
C TYR A 149 14.98 -1.30 17.14
N ALA A 150 14.01 -2.10 17.59
CA ALA A 150 14.07 -2.75 18.89
C ALA A 150 15.29 -3.71 18.99
N ALA A 151 15.53 -4.53 17.97
CA ALA A 151 16.60 -5.53 17.97
C ALA A 151 18.02 -4.93 17.83
N HIS A 152 18.21 -3.94 16.95
CA HIS A 152 19.53 -3.40 16.63
C HIS A 152 19.92 -2.21 17.49
N GLU A 153 19.03 -1.20 17.60
CA GLU A 153 19.37 0.06 18.28
C GLU A 153 19.22 -0.07 19.81
N VAL A 154 18.26 -0.87 20.27
CA VAL A 154 17.98 -1.06 21.71
C VAL A 154 18.54 -2.39 22.24
N GLY A 155 18.57 -3.44 21.42
CA GLY A 155 19.01 -4.77 21.83
C GLY A 155 17.91 -5.64 22.45
N ILE A 156 16.65 -5.34 22.20
CA ILE A 156 15.49 -6.14 22.64
C ILE A 156 15.13 -7.15 21.54
N PRO A 157 15.04 -8.46 21.83
CA PRO A 157 14.59 -9.46 20.86
C PRO A 157 13.28 -9.05 20.19
N ALA A 158 13.19 -9.15 18.86
CA ALA A 158 12.05 -8.63 18.12
C ALA A 158 11.47 -9.61 17.08
N ILE A 159 10.14 -9.59 16.93
CA ILE A 159 9.41 -10.37 15.93
C ILE A 159 8.49 -9.43 15.14
N ALA A 160 8.51 -9.52 13.82
CA ALA A 160 7.60 -8.85 12.91
C ALA A 160 6.62 -9.87 12.32
N PHE A 161 5.32 -9.59 12.42
CA PHE A 161 4.23 -10.43 11.92
C PHE A 161 3.49 -9.72 10.78
N SER A 162 3.16 -10.47 9.73
CA SER A 162 2.48 -9.94 8.53
C SER A 162 1.42 -10.92 8.04
N GLY A 163 0.23 -10.44 7.70
CA GLY A 163 -0.88 -11.27 7.23
C GLY A 163 -1.28 -10.92 5.79
N ALA A 164 -1.28 -11.91 4.89
CA ALA A 164 -1.57 -11.67 3.47
C ALA A 164 -3.04 -11.28 3.16
N SER A 165 -3.99 -11.52 4.08
CA SER A 165 -5.38 -11.10 3.90
C SER A 165 -5.52 -9.58 3.89
N GLY A 166 -5.87 -9.02 2.73
CA GLY A 166 -5.96 -7.59 2.52
C GLY A 166 -7.22 -6.91 3.08
N GLY A 167 -7.19 -5.58 3.17
CA GLY A 167 -8.29 -4.72 3.62
C GLY A 167 -8.18 -4.40 5.11
N ASN A 168 -8.09 -3.13 5.49
CA ASN A 168 -7.99 -2.73 6.88
C ASN A 168 -9.38 -2.72 7.54
N THR A 169 -9.45 -3.07 8.82
CA THR A 169 -10.72 -3.10 9.57
C THR A 169 -10.57 -2.33 10.88
N ALA A 170 -11.62 -1.62 11.28
CA ALA A 170 -11.61 -0.85 12.51
C ALA A 170 -11.62 -1.77 13.74
N PHE A 171 -10.89 -1.38 14.80
CA PHE A 171 -10.81 -2.12 16.07
C PHE A 171 -12.14 -2.42 16.74
N ASN A 172 -13.17 -1.62 16.47
CA ASN A 172 -14.51 -1.75 17.06
C ASN A 172 -15.50 -2.51 16.15
N THR A 173 -15.00 -3.18 15.11
CA THR A 173 -15.83 -4.01 14.23
C THR A 173 -16.34 -5.23 14.99
N ASN A 174 -17.65 -5.46 14.94
CA ASN A 174 -18.32 -6.57 15.63
C ASN A 174 -19.28 -7.30 14.66
N PRO A 175 -19.14 -8.64 14.47
CA PRO A 175 -18.12 -9.51 15.04
C PRO A 175 -16.70 -9.18 14.54
N VAL A 176 -15.70 -9.51 15.37
CA VAL A 176 -14.29 -9.45 14.97
C VAL A 176 -14.09 -10.38 13.77
N SER A 177 -13.39 -9.91 12.74
CA SER A 177 -13.22 -10.71 11.52
C SER A 177 -12.42 -11.99 11.77
N GLU A 178 -12.82 -13.10 11.15
CA GLU A 178 -12.18 -14.41 11.29
C GLU A 178 -10.66 -14.36 11.07
N ARG A 179 -10.22 -13.69 10.00
CA ARG A 179 -8.81 -13.42 9.71
C ARG A 179 -8.03 -12.74 10.84
N SER A 180 -8.66 -11.83 11.58
CA SER A 180 -8.06 -11.13 12.72
C SER A 180 -7.82 -12.09 13.89
N LEU A 181 -8.79 -12.99 14.14
CA LEU A 181 -8.70 -14.02 15.17
C LEU A 181 -7.61 -15.04 14.83
N VAL A 182 -7.61 -15.56 13.59
CA VAL A 182 -6.62 -16.56 13.14
C VAL A 182 -5.20 -16.00 13.21
N TYR A 183 -4.96 -14.77 12.72
CA TYR A 183 -3.63 -14.18 12.80
C TYR A 183 -3.18 -13.88 14.23
N ALA A 184 -4.10 -13.45 15.11
CA ALA A 184 -3.78 -13.24 16.52
C ALA A 184 -3.41 -14.56 17.22
N GLU A 185 -4.12 -15.65 16.93
CA GLU A 185 -3.84 -16.98 17.48
C GLU A 185 -2.49 -17.53 17.00
N LEU A 186 -2.20 -17.42 15.70
CA LEU A 186 -0.92 -17.85 15.12
C LEU A 186 0.26 -17.05 15.69
N ALA A 187 0.14 -15.72 15.73
CA ALA A 187 1.19 -14.86 16.27
C ALA A 187 1.41 -15.14 17.77
N THR A 188 0.35 -15.33 18.56
CA THR A 188 0.44 -15.66 19.98
C THR A 188 1.09 -17.03 20.20
N THR A 189 0.74 -18.01 19.37
CA THR A 189 1.35 -19.35 19.40
C THR A 189 2.86 -19.27 19.15
N PHE A 190 3.27 -18.44 18.18
CA PHE A 190 4.69 -18.26 17.87
C PHE A 190 5.45 -17.50 18.97
N VAL A 191 4.86 -16.42 19.51
CA VAL A 191 5.43 -15.70 20.67
C VAL A 191 5.63 -16.66 21.85
N LYS A 192 4.61 -17.46 22.17
CA LYS A 192 4.69 -18.47 23.22
C LYS A 192 5.82 -19.46 22.97
N LYS A 193 5.98 -19.93 21.73
CA LYS A 193 7.07 -20.84 21.38
C LYS A 193 8.45 -20.22 21.62
N ILE A 194 8.65 -18.95 21.27
CA ILE A 194 9.91 -18.24 21.51
C ILE A 194 10.16 -18.02 23.00
N VAL A 195 9.14 -17.61 23.77
CA VAL A 195 9.25 -17.40 25.21
C VAL A 195 9.59 -18.71 25.94
N ASP A 196 8.88 -19.79 25.61
CA ASP A 196 9.09 -21.13 26.21
C ASP A 196 10.49 -21.70 25.87
N SER A 197 11.11 -21.25 24.77
CA SER A 197 12.49 -21.63 24.41
C SER A 197 13.57 -21.02 25.32
N GLY A 198 13.19 -20.13 26.24
CA GLY A 198 14.07 -19.53 27.24
C GLY A 198 14.93 -18.37 26.74
N LYS A 199 15.52 -17.63 27.69
CA LYS A 199 16.40 -16.49 27.43
C LYS A 199 17.84 -16.91 27.10
N PRO A 200 18.57 -16.16 26.25
CA PRO A 200 18.07 -15.05 25.43
C PRO A 200 17.05 -15.56 24.41
N TYR A 201 15.95 -14.81 24.22
CA TYR A 201 14.85 -15.26 23.37
C TYR A 201 15.29 -15.38 21.91
N LEU A 202 16.09 -14.42 21.42
CA LEU A 202 16.72 -14.41 20.11
C LEU A 202 18.20 -14.01 20.24
N PRO A 203 19.06 -14.41 19.28
CA PRO A 203 20.43 -13.91 19.21
C PRO A 203 20.47 -12.38 18.99
N LYS A 204 21.61 -11.77 19.31
CA LYS A 204 21.82 -10.33 19.12
C LYS A 204 21.72 -9.95 17.63
N ASP A 205 21.20 -8.76 17.35
CA ASP A 205 21.07 -8.19 15.99
C ASP A 205 20.24 -9.08 15.06
N VAL A 206 19.26 -9.81 15.63
CA VAL A 206 18.30 -10.63 14.89
C VAL A 206 16.88 -10.20 15.20
N TYR A 207 16.08 -10.15 14.14
CA TYR A 207 14.64 -10.14 14.22
C TYR A 207 14.06 -11.30 13.42
N LEU A 208 12.85 -11.74 13.77
CA LEU A 208 12.14 -12.75 13.00
C LEU A 208 11.09 -12.09 12.11
N ASN A 209 11.11 -12.36 10.82
CA ASN A 209 10.08 -11.95 9.86
C ASN A 209 9.11 -13.11 9.63
N VAL A 210 7.90 -13.00 10.16
CA VAL A 210 6.88 -14.04 10.10
C VAL A 210 5.75 -13.60 9.17
N ASN A 211 5.48 -14.38 8.12
CA ASN A 211 4.40 -14.10 7.19
C ASN A 211 3.37 -15.23 7.19
N PHE A 212 2.10 -14.85 7.33
CA PHE A 212 0.95 -15.73 7.25
C PHE A 212 0.25 -15.61 5.89
N PRO A 213 -0.18 -16.73 5.28
CA PRO A 213 -0.95 -16.72 4.04
C PRO A 213 -2.35 -16.15 4.28
N LYS A 214 -3.13 -15.99 3.21
CA LYS A 214 -4.50 -15.50 3.30
C LYS A 214 -5.34 -16.46 4.14
N VAL A 215 -6.13 -15.91 5.05
CA VAL A 215 -7.19 -16.63 5.76
C VAL A 215 -8.39 -16.72 4.84
N GLU A 216 -8.43 -17.78 4.04
CA GLU A 216 -9.51 -18.11 3.13
C GLU A 216 -9.56 -19.63 2.88
N GLY A 217 -10.71 -20.13 2.43
CA GLY A 217 -10.89 -21.54 2.09
C GLY A 217 -10.59 -22.47 3.27
N LYS A 218 -9.51 -23.25 3.17
CA LYS A 218 -9.11 -24.23 4.20
C LYS A 218 -8.31 -23.60 5.36
N CYS A 219 -7.79 -22.39 5.19
CA CYS A 219 -6.89 -21.71 6.14
C CYS A 219 -7.62 -20.78 7.11
N THR A 220 -8.78 -21.23 7.62
CA THR A 220 -9.62 -20.50 8.59
C THR A 220 -9.41 -20.94 10.04
N ASP A 221 -8.52 -21.90 10.26
CA ASP A 221 -8.24 -22.51 11.56
C ASP A 221 -6.73 -22.53 11.78
N ALA A 222 -6.27 -21.91 12.87
CA ALA A 222 -4.85 -21.77 13.17
C ALA A 222 -4.13 -23.12 13.32
N SER A 223 -4.84 -24.16 13.77
CA SER A 223 -4.26 -25.51 13.95
C SER A 223 -3.85 -26.18 12.63
N LYS A 224 -4.36 -25.69 11.49
CA LYS A 224 -4.03 -26.21 10.16
C LYS A 224 -2.77 -25.61 9.57
N PHE A 225 -2.19 -24.58 10.21
CA PHE A 225 -1.02 -23.92 9.70
C PHE A 225 0.24 -24.71 10.01
N GLN A 226 1.09 -24.86 8.99
CA GLN A 226 2.39 -25.49 9.09
C GLN A 226 3.47 -24.41 9.03
N TRP A 227 4.52 -24.58 9.84
CA TRP A 227 5.58 -23.58 9.98
C TRP A 227 6.81 -24.00 9.20
N VAL A 228 7.33 -23.09 8.37
CA VAL A 228 8.51 -23.34 7.54
C VAL A 228 9.58 -22.31 7.86
N LEU A 229 10.80 -22.79 8.13
CA LEU A 229 11.97 -21.93 8.26
C LEU A 229 12.40 -21.46 6.86
N THR A 230 12.51 -20.16 6.69
CA THR A 230 12.75 -19.51 5.39
C THR A 230 13.89 -18.50 5.47
N ARG A 231 14.21 -17.92 4.32
CA ARG A 231 15.12 -16.80 4.15
C ARG A 231 14.47 -15.63 3.39
N ILE A 232 15.00 -14.42 3.60
CA ILE A 232 14.48 -13.18 3.00
C ILE A 232 14.97 -12.99 1.56
N ASN A 233 16.29 -12.96 1.35
CA ASN A 233 16.89 -12.71 0.02
C ASN A 233 17.04 -14.00 -0.78
N THR A 234 17.15 -13.96 -2.11
CA THR A 234 17.19 -15.14 -3.00
C THR A 234 18.49 -15.96 -2.99
N GLY A 235 19.47 -15.64 -2.15
CA GLY A 235 20.70 -16.44 -1.97
C GLY A 235 21.78 -16.28 -3.05
N LEU A 236 21.53 -15.54 -4.14
CA LEU A 236 22.49 -15.34 -5.23
C LEU A 236 23.77 -14.61 -4.80
N LEU A 237 23.67 -13.73 -3.79
CA LEU A 237 24.75 -12.88 -3.29
C LEU A 237 24.95 -12.98 -1.77
N SER A 238 24.41 -14.03 -1.12
CA SER A 238 24.56 -14.23 0.33
C SER A 238 25.34 -15.51 0.64
N GLU A 239 25.92 -15.57 1.83
CA GLU A 239 26.50 -16.81 2.39
C GLU A 239 25.46 -17.92 2.52
N ARG A 240 25.91 -19.17 2.71
CA ARG A 240 25.09 -20.37 2.97
C ARG A 240 24.27 -20.21 4.25
N ASP A 241 23.13 -20.88 4.30
CA ASP A 241 22.22 -20.87 5.44
C ASP A 241 22.60 -21.97 6.44
N THR A 242 21.91 -22.03 7.57
CA THR A 242 22.05 -23.18 8.48
C THR A 242 21.54 -24.44 7.78
N GLU A 243 22.23 -25.55 7.97
CA GLU A 243 21.78 -26.85 7.48
C GLU A 243 20.47 -27.24 8.16
N TRP A 244 19.45 -27.55 7.35
CA TRP A 244 18.14 -28.02 7.80
C TRP A 244 17.58 -29.01 6.77
N CYS A 245 17.11 -30.17 7.25
CA CYS A 245 16.56 -31.24 6.40
C CYS A 245 17.48 -31.67 5.22
N GLY A 246 18.80 -31.61 5.41
CA GLY A 246 19.78 -32.04 4.40
C GLY A 246 20.10 -31.00 3.33
N ASP A 247 19.62 -29.76 3.48
CA ASP A 247 19.96 -28.63 2.61
C ASP A 247 20.61 -27.50 3.44
N ASP A 248 21.54 -26.77 2.84
CA ASP A 248 22.20 -25.57 3.39
C ASP A 248 21.68 -24.28 2.73
N ARG A 249 20.57 -24.38 2.01
CA ARG A 249 19.79 -23.30 1.42
C ARG A 249 18.33 -23.42 1.81
N LEU A 250 17.90 -22.54 2.72
CA LEU A 250 16.50 -22.46 3.12
C LEU A 250 15.63 -21.95 1.95
N PRO A 251 14.36 -22.37 1.84
CA PRO A 251 13.44 -21.79 0.86
C PRO A 251 13.21 -20.30 1.14
N THR A 252 12.88 -19.55 0.09
CA THR A 252 12.57 -18.13 0.28
C THR A 252 11.18 -17.96 0.89
N GLU A 253 10.99 -16.91 1.69
CA GLU A 253 9.65 -16.55 2.19
C GLU A 253 8.65 -16.28 1.08
N THR A 254 9.11 -15.84 -0.11
CA THR A 254 8.25 -15.68 -1.29
C THR A 254 7.76 -17.01 -1.83
N GLU A 255 8.63 -18.02 -1.91
CA GLU A 255 8.25 -19.37 -2.33
C GLU A 255 7.18 -19.95 -1.40
N ILE A 256 7.36 -19.81 -0.09
CA ILE A 256 6.40 -20.32 0.89
C ILE A 256 5.11 -19.52 0.91
N ALA A 257 5.18 -18.18 0.83
CA ALA A 257 3.99 -17.32 0.80
C ALA A 257 3.12 -17.53 -0.44
N LEU A 258 3.71 -17.98 -1.56
CA LEU A 258 3.01 -18.28 -2.81
C LEU A 258 2.59 -19.77 -2.92
N LYS A 259 3.07 -20.63 -2.02
CA LYS A 259 2.72 -22.06 -2.01
C LYS A 259 1.25 -22.23 -1.62
N SER A 260 0.54 -23.08 -2.34
CA SER A 260 -0.84 -23.43 -1.99
C SER A 260 -0.86 -24.21 -0.67
N GLY A 261 -1.68 -23.76 0.28
CA GLY A 261 -1.80 -24.36 1.61
C GLY A 261 -1.61 -23.33 2.72
N CYS A 262 -1.72 -23.79 3.97
CA CYS A 262 -1.64 -22.93 5.14
C CYS A 262 -0.20 -22.92 5.68
N TYR A 263 0.74 -22.35 4.92
CA TYR A 263 2.15 -22.32 5.31
C TYR A 263 2.56 -20.96 5.88
N ALA A 264 2.89 -20.91 7.16
CA ALA A 264 3.51 -19.74 7.78
C ALA A 264 5.03 -19.79 7.58
N SER A 265 5.59 -18.72 7.03
CA SER A 265 7.05 -18.59 6.84
C SER A 265 7.68 -17.86 8.01
N ILE A 266 8.87 -18.31 8.43
CA ILE A 266 9.68 -17.70 9.49
C ILE A 266 11.07 -17.45 8.92
N SER A 267 11.37 -16.20 8.58
CA SER A 267 12.71 -15.82 8.13
C SER A 267 13.52 -15.22 9.28
N VAL A 268 14.77 -15.65 9.43
CA VAL A 268 15.73 -15.05 10.38
C VAL A 268 16.42 -13.88 9.69
N GLY A 269 16.07 -12.66 10.10
CA GLY A 269 16.58 -11.43 9.51
C GLY A 269 17.68 -10.79 10.34
N ASP A 270 18.65 -10.18 9.67
CA ASP A 270 19.64 -9.28 10.27
C ASP A 270 19.00 -7.92 10.54
N ALA A 271 18.98 -7.50 11.80
CA ALA A 271 18.31 -6.27 12.21
C ALA A 271 19.00 -4.99 11.69
N ALA A 272 20.28 -5.06 11.30
CA ALA A 272 21.04 -3.91 10.82
C ALA A 272 20.67 -3.51 9.37
N ASP A 273 20.39 -4.49 8.51
CA ASP A 273 20.16 -4.25 7.07
C ASP A 273 18.90 -4.89 6.48
N LYS A 274 18.14 -5.65 7.28
CA LYS A 274 16.90 -6.35 6.90
C LYS A 274 17.10 -7.48 5.88
N THR A 275 18.32 -7.97 5.73
CA THR A 275 18.63 -9.14 4.90
C THR A 275 18.58 -10.43 5.73
N THR A 276 18.76 -11.59 5.10
CA THR A 276 18.88 -12.86 5.82
C THR A 276 20.11 -12.85 6.74
N ALA A 277 19.93 -13.19 8.02
CA ALA A 277 21.04 -13.34 8.97
C ALA A 277 21.99 -14.50 8.59
N ASP A 278 23.21 -14.52 9.11
CA ASP A 278 24.16 -15.61 8.86
C ASP A 278 23.73 -16.96 9.44
N ALA A 279 24.33 -18.05 8.93
CA ALA A 279 24.03 -19.41 9.34
C ALA A 279 24.19 -19.67 10.86
N ALA A 280 25.14 -19.02 11.53
CA ALA A 280 25.36 -19.22 12.96
C ALA A 280 24.18 -18.67 13.78
N ARG A 281 23.70 -17.47 13.42
CA ARG A 281 22.51 -16.86 14.03
C ARG A 281 21.23 -17.62 13.67
N GLN A 282 21.11 -18.08 12.42
CA GLN A 282 19.99 -18.94 12.00
C GLN A 282 19.93 -20.24 12.81
N LYS A 283 21.07 -20.89 13.06
CA LYS A 283 21.14 -22.16 13.81
C LYS A 283 20.59 -22.03 15.23
N ILE A 284 20.90 -20.91 15.92
CA ILE A 284 20.39 -20.64 17.27
C ILE A 284 18.85 -20.56 17.26
N VAL A 285 18.27 -19.89 16.26
CA VAL A 285 16.81 -19.80 16.12
C VAL A 285 16.23 -21.17 15.78
N LEU A 286 16.82 -21.88 14.82
CA LEU A 286 16.38 -23.22 14.42
C LEU A 286 16.33 -24.18 15.62
N ASP A 287 17.36 -24.20 16.46
CA ASP A 287 17.38 -25.07 17.64
C ASP A 287 16.25 -24.79 18.64
N LYS A 288 15.74 -23.55 18.67
CA LYS A 288 14.61 -23.15 19.52
C LYS A 288 13.24 -23.53 18.96
N ILE A 289 13.09 -23.61 17.64
CA ILE A 289 11.78 -23.78 16.98
C ILE A 289 11.64 -25.07 16.16
N LYS A 290 12.70 -25.87 15.99
CA LYS A 290 12.71 -27.05 15.09
C LYS A 290 11.59 -28.06 15.31
N ASP A 291 11.06 -28.19 16.52
CA ASP A 291 9.96 -29.08 16.87
C ASP A 291 8.59 -28.59 16.36
N MET A 292 8.47 -27.32 15.97
CA MET A 292 7.25 -26.78 15.35
C MET A 292 7.31 -26.77 13.81
N LEU A 293 8.49 -27.00 13.24
CA LEU A 293 8.74 -26.85 11.80
C LEU A 293 8.40 -28.11 11.03
N VAL A 294 7.91 -27.95 9.80
CA VAL A 294 7.79 -29.04 8.83
C VAL A 294 8.97 -29.03 7.85
N PRO A 295 9.49 -30.22 7.45
CA PRO A 295 10.46 -30.33 6.35
C PRO A 295 9.84 -29.85 5.04
N THR A 296 10.63 -29.18 4.19
CA THR A 296 10.21 -28.69 2.87
C THR A 296 10.14 -29.80 1.80
N SER A 297 10.65 -30.99 2.12
CA SER A 297 10.69 -32.15 1.22
C SER A 297 9.36 -32.93 1.21
N GLU A 298 8.32 -32.31 0.67
CA GLU A 298 7.29 -33.05 -0.07
C GLU A 298 7.46 -32.69 -1.55
N PRO A 299 7.71 -33.67 -2.44
CA PRO A 299 7.98 -33.40 -3.85
C PRO A 299 6.79 -32.71 -4.51
N LEU A 300 7.08 -31.69 -5.30
CA LEU A 300 6.15 -30.99 -6.17
C LEU A 300 5.39 -32.00 -7.04
N GLU A 301 4.15 -32.34 -6.69
CA GLU A 301 3.23 -32.97 -7.63
C GLU A 301 3.02 -31.99 -8.79
N GLN A 302 3.64 -32.31 -9.93
CA GLN A 302 3.35 -31.67 -11.20
C GLN A 302 1.85 -31.86 -11.48
N PRO A 303 1.10 -30.80 -11.87
CA PRO A 303 -0.30 -30.96 -12.26
C PRO A 303 -0.35 -31.93 -13.45
N GLN A 304 -0.96 -33.10 -13.23
CA GLN A 304 -1.28 -34.01 -14.30
C GLN A 304 -2.16 -33.28 -15.33
N LEU A 305 -1.72 -33.36 -16.58
CA LEU A 305 -2.42 -32.91 -17.77
C LEU A 305 -3.85 -33.48 -17.75
N PHE A 306 -4.84 -32.66 -17.42
CA PHE A 306 -6.24 -33.07 -17.50
C PHE A 306 -6.59 -33.33 -18.98
N ALA A 307 -6.75 -34.60 -19.33
CA ALA A 307 -7.40 -34.99 -20.58
C ALA A 307 -8.87 -34.53 -20.55
N PRO A 308 -9.43 -34.03 -21.67
CA PRO A 308 -10.82 -33.60 -21.71
C PRO A 308 -11.76 -34.81 -21.59
N PRO A 309 -12.92 -34.67 -20.90
CA PRO A 309 -13.91 -35.75 -20.80
C PRO A 309 -14.60 -35.97 -22.15
N PRO A 310 -15.08 -37.20 -22.42
CA PRO A 310 -15.71 -37.53 -23.69
C PRO A 310 -17.07 -36.85 -23.85
N TYR A 311 -17.30 -36.39 -25.07
CA TYR A 311 -18.51 -35.74 -25.56
C TYR A 311 -19.67 -36.75 -25.59
N HIS A 312 -20.69 -36.57 -24.75
CA HIS A 312 -21.96 -37.27 -24.89
C HIS A 312 -23.00 -36.37 -25.55
N ASP A 313 -23.35 -36.80 -26.76
CA ASP A 313 -24.39 -36.30 -27.63
C ASP A 313 -25.79 -36.50 -27.01
N GLN A 314 -26.53 -35.42 -26.75
CA GLN A 314 -27.99 -35.46 -26.63
C GLN A 314 -28.63 -34.23 -27.29
N GLY A 315 -29.53 -34.52 -28.22
CA GLY A 315 -30.29 -33.58 -29.04
C GLY A 315 -31.38 -32.80 -28.29
N PRO A 316 -32.25 -32.09 -29.04
CA PRO A 316 -32.82 -30.81 -28.61
C PRO A 316 -34.13 -30.97 -27.84
N VAL A 317 -34.29 -30.20 -26.76
CA VAL A 317 -35.58 -30.03 -26.07
C VAL A 317 -36.01 -28.56 -26.10
N ARG A 318 -37.22 -28.36 -26.64
CA ARG A 318 -37.92 -27.08 -26.80
C ARG A 318 -38.41 -26.51 -25.47
N GLN A 319 -38.29 -25.18 -25.36
CA GLN A 319 -39.16 -24.18 -24.73
C GLN A 319 -40.11 -24.59 -23.59
N SER A 320 -40.00 -23.91 -22.45
CA SER A 320 -41.12 -23.07 -21.97
C SER A 320 -40.65 -21.98 -20.99
N PHE A 321 -41.06 -20.75 -21.29
CA PHE A 321 -41.04 -19.59 -20.42
C PHE A 321 -41.95 -19.82 -19.21
N GLN A 322 -41.49 -19.53 -18.00
CA GLN A 322 -42.37 -19.01 -16.95
C GLN A 322 -41.59 -18.13 -15.96
N SER A 323 -41.92 -16.85 -16.03
CA SER A 323 -41.57 -15.79 -15.07
C SER A 323 -42.20 -16.09 -13.71
N ARG A 324 -41.41 -16.13 -12.65
CA ARG A 324 -41.90 -16.00 -11.27
C ARG A 324 -41.19 -14.84 -10.59
N ARG A 325 -41.92 -13.72 -10.57
CA ARG A 325 -41.79 -12.66 -9.57
C ARG A 325 -42.08 -13.26 -8.19
N ILE A 326 -41.19 -13.03 -7.23
CA ILE A 326 -41.50 -13.21 -5.81
C ILE A 326 -41.48 -11.82 -5.17
N MET A 327 -42.68 -11.32 -4.87
CA MET A 327 -42.91 -10.20 -3.96
C MET A 327 -42.88 -10.74 -2.52
N ALA A 328 -42.12 -10.10 -1.64
CA ALA A 328 -42.26 -10.25 -0.19
C ALA A 328 -43.04 -9.03 0.36
N PRO A 329 -43.92 -9.21 1.35
CA PRO A 329 -44.81 -8.16 1.82
C PRO A 329 -44.17 -7.25 2.87
N ILE A 330 -44.65 -6.01 2.87
CA ILE A 330 -44.48 -4.97 3.88
C ILE A 330 -45.59 -5.16 4.93
N ASP A 331 -45.25 -5.26 6.22
CA ASP A 331 -45.79 -4.33 7.23
C ASP A 331 -45.19 -4.50 8.65
N ARG A 332 -44.73 -3.34 9.14
CA ARG A 332 -44.84 -2.76 10.50
C ARG A 332 -44.69 -3.63 11.76
N CYS A 333 -43.70 -3.24 12.59
CA CYS A 333 -43.96 -2.85 13.97
C CYS A 333 -43.01 -1.73 14.45
N LEU A 334 -43.62 -0.68 14.98
CA LEU A 334 -43.04 0.48 15.66
C LEU A 334 -42.90 0.18 17.16
N ALA A 335 -41.73 0.46 17.74
CA ALA A 335 -41.48 0.86 19.14
C ALA A 335 -39.94 0.84 19.32
N SER A 336 -39.24 1.72 20.03
CA SER A 336 -39.61 2.77 20.96
C SER A 336 -38.41 3.73 21.02
N MET A 337 -38.66 5.03 20.90
CA MET A 337 -37.67 6.06 21.17
C MET A 337 -37.62 6.33 22.67
N ALA A 338 -36.55 5.88 23.33
CA ALA A 338 -36.20 6.37 24.66
C ALA A 338 -35.46 7.70 24.52
N ARG A 339 -36.21 8.80 24.74
CA ARG A 339 -35.65 10.12 25.08
C ARG A 339 -34.97 10.02 26.45
N LEU A 340 -33.65 10.15 26.48
CA LEU A 340 -32.93 10.46 27.71
C LEU A 340 -32.50 11.92 27.67
N SER A 341 -33.27 12.74 28.39
CA SER A 341 -32.99 14.14 28.67
C SER A 341 -31.74 14.25 29.55
N LEU A 342 -30.71 14.90 29.01
CA LEU A 342 -29.53 15.32 29.76
C LEU A 342 -29.94 16.39 30.80
N LEU A 343 -29.95 16.01 32.08
CA LEU A 343 -29.90 16.96 33.18
C LEU A 343 -28.46 17.44 33.34
N GLN A 344 -28.27 18.75 33.26
CA GLN A 344 -27.00 19.42 33.52
C GLN A 344 -26.61 19.24 34.99
N THR A 345 -25.45 18.63 35.24
CA THR A 345 -24.79 18.68 36.55
C THR A 345 -23.78 19.84 36.56
N PRO A 346 -23.70 20.63 37.63
CA PRO A 346 -22.77 21.76 37.70
C PRO A 346 -21.32 21.27 37.88
N ARG A 347 -20.43 21.90 37.13
CA ARG A 347 -18.97 21.73 37.14
C ARG A 347 -18.38 22.11 38.51
N PRO A 348 -17.51 21.30 39.14
CA PRO A 348 -16.77 21.76 40.31
C PRO A 348 -15.67 22.75 39.88
N ALA A 349 -15.61 23.89 40.57
CA ALA A 349 -14.58 24.90 40.41
C ALA A 349 -13.27 24.42 41.04
N ILE A 350 -12.19 24.50 40.27
CA ILE A 350 -10.82 24.24 40.75
C ILE A 350 -10.39 25.47 41.58
N PRO A 351 -9.89 25.30 42.82
CA PRO A 351 -9.34 26.43 43.57
C PRO A 351 -8.00 26.85 42.99
N SER A 352 -7.89 28.13 42.65
CA SER A 352 -6.65 28.79 42.23
C SER A 352 -5.72 28.96 43.44
N ILE A 353 -4.60 28.23 43.43
CA ILE A 353 -3.52 28.42 44.42
C ILE A 353 -2.74 29.69 44.04
N PRO A 354 -2.58 30.67 44.95
CA PRO A 354 -1.84 31.89 44.69
C PRO A 354 -0.33 31.61 44.56
N LYS A 355 0.27 32.13 43.48
CA LYS A 355 1.72 32.15 43.25
C LYS A 355 2.40 33.14 44.20
N PHE A 356 2.66 32.76 45.44
CA PHE A 356 3.71 33.37 46.24
C PHE A 356 4.30 32.29 47.15
N LEU A 357 5.64 32.21 47.17
CA LEU A 357 6.51 31.23 47.87
C LEU A 357 6.98 30.05 47.01
N ALA A 358 7.79 30.36 45.98
CA ALA A 358 8.85 29.46 45.53
C ALA A 358 10.19 30.01 46.08
N PRO A 359 10.98 29.21 46.82
CA PRO A 359 12.27 29.65 47.34
C PRO A 359 13.29 29.81 46.20
N ALA A 360 14.08 30.87 46.30
CA ALA A 360 15.17 31.18 45.37
C ALA A 360 16.26 30.10 45.42
N ALA A 361 16.23 29.18 44.47
CA ALA A 361 17.36 28.30 44.17
C ALA A 361 18.08 28.84 42.93
N ALA A 362 19.36 29.15 43.13
CA ALA A 362 20.26 29.79 42.18
C ALA A 362 20.21 29.20 40.77
N GLN A 363 20.05 30.08 39.77
CA GLN A 363 20.38 29.78 38.38
C GLN A 363 21.89 29.52 38.27
N GLN A 364 22.29 28.24 38.34
CA GLN A 364 23.55 27.82 37.75
C GLN A 364 23.41 27.90 36.24
N VAL A 365 23.99 28.96 35.67
CA VAL A 365 24.27 29.06 34.24
C VAL A 365 25.24 27.93 33.88
N ARG A 366 24.72 26.77 33.50
CA ARG A 366 25.51 25.76 32.79
C ARG A 366 25.78 26.31 31.39
N GLN A 367 26.95 26.94 31.23
CA GLN A 367 27.51 27.20 29.91
C GLN A 367 27.82 25.85 29.26
N ALA A 368 26.84 25.27 28.57
CA ALA A 368 27.12 24.24 27.58
C ALA A 368 27.89 24.94 26.46
N SER A 369 29.20 24.71 26.40
CA SER A 369 30.02 25.04 25.25
C SER A 369 29.50 24.25 24.05
N VAL A 370 28.53 24.83 23.34
CA VAL A 370 28.10 24.36 22.02
C VAL A 370 29.29 24.58 21.10
N VAL A 371 30.13 23.56 20.95
CA VAL A 371 31.03 23.46 19.82
C VAL A 371 30.14 23.39 18.58
N ARG A 372 29.83 24.55 18.01
CA ARG A 372 29.26 24.65 16.66
C ARG A 372 30.32 24.06 15.72
N ILE A 373 30.23 22.76 15.47
CA ILE A 373 30.85 22.15 14.30
C ILE A 373 30.20 22.87 13.12
N ARG A 374 30.88 23.88 12.57
CA ARG A 374 30.57 24.43 11.26
C ARG A 374 30.73 23.26 10.29
N LYS A 375 29.65 22.53 10.02
CA LYS A 375 29.55 21.67 8.84
C LYS A 375 29.80 22.61 7.67
N THR A 376 31.02 22.62 7.14
CA THR A 376 31.32 23.23 5.84
C THR A 376 30.29 22.68 4.88
N ALA A 377 29.35 23.51 4.45
CA ALA A 377 28.31 23.11 3.52
C ALA A 377 29.03 22.62 2.26
N LYS A 378 29.06 21.29 2.05
CA LYS A 378 29.58 20.70 0.81
C LYS A 378 28.82 21.39 -0.32
N LYS A 379 29.51 22.17 -1.16
CA LYS A 379 28.93 22.79 -2.36
C LYS A 379 28.19 21.68 -3.12
N LYS A 380 26.86 21.77 -3.20
CA LYS A 380 26.05 20.82 -3.96
C LYS A 380 26.55 20.87 -5.40
N LYS A 381 27.02 19.74 -5.94
CA LYS A 381 27.42 19.65 -7.35
C LYS A 381 26.24 20.11 -8.23
N PRO A 382 26.48 20.90 -9.30
CA PRO A 382 25.40 21.32 -10.19
C PRO A 382 24.73 20.09 -10.78
N LEU A 383 23.40 20.12 -10.84
CA LEU A 383 22.62 19.06 -11.47
C LEU A 383 22.95 19.03 -12.98
N PRO A 384 23.11 17.86 -13.59
CA PRO A 384 23.30 17.76 -15.04
C PRO A 384 22.16 18.43 -15.80
N LYS A 385 22.46 19.08 -16.93
CA LYS A 385 21.49 19.75 -17.80
C LYS A 385 20.42 18.78 -18.30
N ASP A 386 20.82 17.54 -18.57
CA ASP A 386 19.97 16.49 -19.11
C ASP A 386 19.53 15.49 -18.04
N PHE A 387 18.44 14.76 -18.34
CA PHE A 387 18.08 13.58 -17.56
C PHE A 387 19.14 12.49 -17.73
N LYS A 388 19.37 11.68 -16.68
CA LYS A 388 20.31 10.57 -16.74
C LYS A 388 19.76 9.52 -17.71
N ARG A 389 20.50 9.22 -18.77
CA ARG A 389 20.14 8.22 -19.77
C ARG A 389 21.08 7.03 -19.67
N HIS A 390 20.54 5.84 -19.93
CA HIS A 390 21.30 4.61 -19.93
C HIS A 390 21.49 4.20 -21.39
N ASN A 391 22.72 3.87 -21.78
CA ASN A 391 22.98 3.36 -23.12
C ASN A 391 22.39 1.96 -23.23
N LEU A 392 21.32 1.81 -24.02
CA LEU A 392 20.63 0.54 -24.22
C LEU A 392 21.60 -0.55 -24.70
N ASN A 393 22.51 -0.19 -25.60
CA ASN A 393 23.49 -1.12 -26.20
C ASN A 393 24.60 -1.58 -25.22
N LYS A 394 24.85 -0.87 -24.12
CA LYS A 394 26.00 -1.15 -23.23
C LYS A 394 25.70 -2.17 -22.14
N ARG A 395 24.43 -2.43 -21.86
CA ARG A 395 23.99 -3.27 -20.74
C ARG A 395 23.28 -4.55 -21.18
N GLU A 396 23.23 -4.84 -22.48
CA GLU A 396 22.49 -5.96 -23.07
C GLU A 396 21.07 -6.07 -22.48
N PHE A 397 20.31 -4.97 -22.53
CA PHE A 397 18.90 -5.05 -22.14
C PHE A 397 18.13 -5.82 -23.23
N PRO A 398 17.48 -6.95 -22.90
CA PRO A 398 16.66 -7.66 -23.87
C PRO A 398 15.49 -6.77 -24.30
N GLN A 399 15.31 -6.65 -25.61
CA GLN A 399 14.17 -5.96 -26.20
C GLN A 399 13.26 -7.01 -26.83
N TYR A 400 11.97 -6.84 -26.64
CA TYR A 400 10.96 -7.83 -26.99
C TYR A 400 10.12 -7.32 -28.16
N SER A 401 9.64 -8.23 -29.01
CA SER A 401 8.57 -7.89 -29.94
C SER A 401 7.26 -7.62 -29.21
N LEU A 402 6.33 -6.94 -29.88
CA LEU A 402 5.03 -6.63 -29.28
C LEU A 402 4.26 -7.90 -28.88
N CYS A 403 4.30 -8.94 -29.71
CA CYS A 403 3.63 -10.22 -29.41
C CYS A 403 4.23 -10.92 -28.18
N GLU A 404 5.56 -10.97 -28.07
CA GLU A 404 6.22 -11.59 -26.92
C GLU A 404 5.97 -10.80 -25.63
N ALA A 405 6.09 -9.47 -25.70
CA ALA A 405 5.77 -8.59 -24.58
C ALA A 405 4.32 -8.78 -24.09
N MET A 406 3.36 -8.85 -25.01
CA MET A 406 1.95 -9.12 -24.67
C MET A 406 1.76 -10.49 -24.04
N ARG A 407 2.45 -11.53 -24.53
CA ARG A 407 2.39 -12.87 -23.95
C ARG A 407 2.87 -12.87 -22.49
N ILE A 408 4.02 -12.24 -22.23
CA ILE A 408 4.58 -12.13 -20.88
C ILE A 408 3.63 -11.35 -19.97
N LEU A 409 3.16 -10.19 -20.42
CA LEU A 409 2.27 -9.34 -19.62
C LEU A 409 0.93 -10.01 -19.30
N ARG A 410 0.33 -10.73 -20.26
CA ARG A 410 -0.89 -11.51 -20.02
C ARG A 410 -0.69 -12.67 -19.07
N ALA A 411 0.47 -13.32 -19.10
CA ALA A 411 0.80 -14.37 -18.14
C ALA A 411 0.92 -13.82 -16.71
N VAL A 412 1.39 -12.58 -16.55
CA VAL A 412 1.47 -11.91 -15.25
C VAL A 412 0.09 -11.51 -14.73
N GLU A 413 -0.80 -11.04 -15.61
CA GLU A 413 -2.15 -10.56 -15.26
C GLU A 413 -3.21 -11.69 -15.27
N VAL A 414 -2.78 -12.94 -15.08
CA VAL A 414 -3.69 -14.09 -15.06
C VAL A 414 -4.68 -13.99 -13.90
N GLY A 415 -5.97 -14.19 -14.17
CA GLY A 415 -7.04 -14.10 -13.17
C GLY A 415 -7.67 -12.72 -12.98
N GLU A 416 -7.13 -11.67 -13.62
CA GLU A 416 -7.68 -10.33 -13.58
C GLU A 416 -8.72 -10.07 -14.69
N PRO A 417 -9.76 -9.23 -14.44
CA PRO A 417 -10.76 -8.94 -15.46
C PRO A 417 -10.17 -8.14 -16.64
N PRO A 418 -10.33 -8.61 -17.88
CA PRO A 418 -9.59 -8.11 -19.05
C PRO A 418 -9.94 -6.67 -19.45
N ALA A 419 -11.10 -6.17 -19.01
CA ALA A 419 -11.55 -4.80 -19.24
C ALA A 419 -11.02 -3.80 -18.20
N SER A 420 -10.61 -4.28 -17.01
CA SER A 420 -10.09 -3.43 -15.93
C SER A 420 -8.61 -3.13 -16.11
N ILE A 421 -7.84 -4.14 -16.50
CA ILE A 421 -6.39 -4.04 -16.69
C ILE A 421 -6.08 -3.34 -18.01
N LYS A 422 -5.17 -2.37 -17.94
CA LYS A 422 -4.77 -1.54 -19.08
C LYS A 422 -3.30 -1.75 -19.39
N TYR A 423 -2.98 -1.67 -20.67
CA TYR A 423 -1.62 -1.50 -21.14
C TYR A 423 -1.25 -0.02 -21.08
N GLU A 424 -0.15 0.29 -20.41
CA GLU A 424 0.46 1.62 -20.38
C GLU A 424 1.75 1.65 -21.19
N LEU A 425 1.92 2.72 -21.96
CA LEU A 425 3.14 2.97 -22.72
C LEU A 425 3.95 4.07 -22.05
N HIS A 426 5.20 3.77 -21.75
CA HIS A 426 6.18 4.71 -21.21
C HIS A 426 7.18 5.05 -22.32
N ILE A 427 7.12 6.29 -22.81
CA ILE A 427 8.02 6.78 -23.85
C ILE A 427 9.05 7.68 -23.19
N ASN A 428 10.29 7.19 -23.13
CA ASN A 428 11.42 7.95 -22.61
C ASN A 428 11.92 8.89 -23.72
N LEU A 429 11.96 10.19 -23.43
CA LEU A 429 12.44 11.22 -24.34
C LEU A 429 13.85 11.67 -23.97
N LYS A 430 14.70 11.85 -24.97
CA LYS A 430 15.95 12.59 -24.85
C LYS A 430 15.59 14.07 -24.75
N THR A 431 15.56 14.60 -23.53
CA THR A 431 15.31 16.03 -23.31
C THR A 431 16.19 16.62 -22.20
N ALA A 432 16.29 17.94 -22.19
CA ALA A 432 16.92 18.72 -21.13
C ALA A 432 15.93 18.96 -19.98
N ARG A 433 16.43 19.09 -18.74
CA ARG A 433 15.58 19.27 -17.55
C ARG A 433 14.78 20.57 -17.53
N ASN A 434 15.34 21.62 -18.14
CA ASN A 434 14.74 22.95 -18.23
C ASN A 434 14.10 23.21 -19.61
N GLY A 435 13.78 22.16 -20.36
CA GLY A 435 13.15 22.27 -21.67
C GLY A 435 11.65 22.56 -21.60
N PRO A 436 11.03 22.96 -22.73
CA PRO A 436 9.57 22.99 -22.86
C PRO A 436 9.00 21.59 -22.60
N VAL A 437 7.75 21.48 -22.17
CA VAL A 437 7.11 20.19 -21.83
C VAL A 437 6.04 19.86 -22.87
N ILE A 438 6.03 18.63 -23.40
CA ILE A 438 4.97 18.17 -24.31
C ILE A 438 3.67 17.96 -23.52
N LYS A 439 2.58 18.61 -23.94
CA LYS A 439 1.23 18.39 -23.42
C LYS A 439 0.24 18.49 -24.57
N ASN A 440 -0.38 17.38 -24.95
CA ASN A 440 -1.40 17.34 -26.00
C ASN A 440 -2.38 16.18 -25.78
N SER A 441 -3.35 16.04 -26.69
CA SER A 441 -4.34 14.97 -26.71
C SER A 441 -4.30 14.20 -28.03
N VAL A 442 -4.53 12.89 -27.99
CA VAL A 442 -4.54 12.00 -29.16
C VAL A 442 -5.77 11.12 -29.18
N ARG A 443 -6.44 11.05 -30.32
CA ARG A 443 -7.52 10.09 -30.53
C ARG A 443 -6.92 8.76 -30.97
N LEU A 444 -7.14 7.74 -30.17
CA LEU A 444 -6.71 6.38 -30.49
C LEU A 444 -7.75 5.72 -31.42
N PRO A 445 -7.31 4.93 -32.43
CA PRO A 445 -8.21 4.12 -33.24
C PRO A 445 -9.08 3.16 -32.42
N HIS A 446 -8.50 2.57 -31.37
CA HIS A 446 -9.21 1.70 -30.42
C HIS A 446 -9.21 2.36 -29.02
N PRO A 447 -10.37 2.81 -28.51
CA PRO A 447 -10.44 3.61 -27.28
C PRO A 447 -10.35 2.77 -26.00
N VAL A 448 -9.44 3.15 -25.10
CA VAL A 448 -9.15 2.41 -23.84
C VAL A 448 -10.23 2.56 -22.77
N GLN A 449 -11.07 3.61 -22.85
CA GLN A 449 -12.24 3.84 -21.99
C GLN A 449 -13.34 4.54 -22.80
N SER A 450 -14.60 4.11 -22.66
CA SER A 450 -15.72 4.54 -23.51
C SER A 450 -16.71 5.51 -22.87
N ASP A 451 -16.58 5.85 -21.58
CA ASP A 451 -17.66 6.53 -20.85
C ASP A 451 -17.20 7.91 -20.36
N TRP A 452 -16.88 8.83 -21.28
CA TRP A 452 -16.51 10.19 -20.88
C TRP A 452 -17.70 11.09 -20.75
N GLN A 453 -17.77 11.75 -19.60
CA GLN A 453 -18.77 12.75 -19.31
C GLN A 453 -18.20 14.12 -19.68
N ILE A 454 -18.80 14.78 -20.66
CA ILE A 454 -18.37 16.11 -21.12
C ILE A 454 -19.31 17.18 -20.56
N ALA A 455 -18.74 18.22 -19.96
CA ALA A 455 -19.44 19.43 -19.57
C ALA A 455 -19.03 20.61 -20.45
N VAL A 456 -19.98 21.50 -20.71
CA VAL A 456 -19.79 22.67 -21.58
C VAL A 456 -20.13 23.94 -20.82
N ILE A 457 -19.16 24.87 -20.78
CA ILE A 457 -19.37 26.24 -20.33
C ILE A 457 -19.79 27.08 -21.54
N CYS A 458 -21.04 27.54 -21.53
CA CYS A 458 -21.57 28.47 -22.51
C CYS A 458 -22.60 29.40 -21.84
N PRO A 459 -22.94 30.54 -22.46
CA PRO A 459 -23.94 31.45 -21.92
C PRO A 459 -25.28 30.73 -21.70
N GLU A 460 -25.89 30.96 -20.55
CA GLU A 460 -27.14 30.26 -20.17
C GLU A 460 -28.28 30.62 -21.13
N GLY A 461 -29.05 29.62 -21.57
CA GLY A 461 -30.18 29.78 -22.49
C GLY A 461 -29.81 30.05 -23.96
N SER A 462 -28.52 30.02 -24.32
CA SER A 462 -28.06 30.19 -25.70
C SER A 462 -28.38 28.99 -26.61
N GLU A 463 -28.39 29.21 -27.92
CA GLU A 463 -28.54 28.13 -28.93
C GLU A 463 -27.45 27.07 -28.77
N ILE A 464 -26.22 27.51 -28.48
CA ILE A 464 -25.05 26.66 -28.21
C ILE A 464 -25.31 25.71 -27.03
N ALA A 465 -26.00 26.18 -26.00
CA ALA A 465 -26.35 25.34 -24.85
C ALA A 465 -27.30 24.21 -25.27
N ARG A 466 -28.30 24.52 -26.09
CA ARG A 466 -29.26 23.53 -26.61
C ARG A 466 -28.59 22.52 -27.53
N GLU A 467 -27.68 22.97 -28.39
CA GLU A 467 -26.89 22.11 -29.27
C GLU A 467 -25.96 21.17 -28.49
N ALA A 468 -25.29 21.68 -27.45
CA ALA A 468 -24.43 20.87 -26.58
C ALA A 468 -25.21 19.80 -25.81
N THR A 469 -26.39 20.15 -25.28
CA THR A 469 -27.29 19.18 -24.62
C THR A 469 -27.78 18.13 -25.62
N ALA A 470 -28.17 18.54 -26.84
CA ALA A 470 -28.57 17.62 -27.91
C ALA A 470 -27.43 16.69 -28.35
N ALA A 471 -26.18 17.17 -28.31
CA ALA A 471 -24.98 16.39 -28.58
C ALA A 471 -24.56 15.44 -27.44
N GLY A 472 -25.27 15.46 -26.31
CA GLY A 472 -25.04 14.55 -25.18
C GLY A 472 -24.13 15.09 -24.07
N ALA A 473 -23.99 16.41 -23.93
CA ALA A 473 -23.28 17.00 -22.79
C ALA A 473 -24.06 16.74 -21.47
N VAL A 474 -23.34 16.30 -20.43
CA VAL A 474 -23.91 15.93 -19.13
C VAL A 474 -24.33 17.17 -18.32
N ALA A 475 -23.54 18.24 -18.43
CA ALA A 475 -23.82 19.51 -17.78
C ALA A 475 -23.49 20.66 -18.73
N VAL A 476 -24.40 21.63 -18.83
CA VAL A 476 -24.27 22.78 -19.72
C VAL A 476 -24.73 24.02 -18.96
N GLY A 477 -23.91 25.06 -18.93
CA GLY A 477 -24.26 26.32 -18.26
C GLY A 477 -23.04 27.17 -17.90
N GLN A 478 -23.29 28.42 -17.50
CA GLN A 478 -22.25 29.37 -17.12
C GLN A 478 -22.13 29.46 -15.59
N GLU A 479 -23.04 30.17 -14.93
CA GLU A 479 -22.94 30.41 -13.47
C GLU A 479 -23.35 29.17 -12.67
N SER A 480 -24.39 28.46 -13.12
CA SER A 480 -24.82 27.18 -12.56
C SER A 480 -23.68 26.15 -12.48
N LEU A 481 -22.88 26.04 -13.53
CA LEU A 481 -21.73 25.14 -13.58
C LEU A 481 -20.58 25.65 -12.70
N PHE A 482 -20.37 26.96 -12.62
CA PHE A 482 -19.37 27.54 -11.72
C PHE A 482 -19.69 27.27 -10.25
N GLU A 483 -20.96 27.37 -9.85
CA GLU A 483 -21.41 27.02 -8.50
C GLU A 483 -21.21 25.53 -8.20
N ALA A 484 -21.57 24.64 -9.13
CA ALA A 484 -21.34 23.21 -8.98
C ALA A 484 -19.84 22.86 -8.80
N ILE A 485 -18.96 23.53 -9.56
CA ILE A 485 -17.51 23.37 -9.44
C ILE A 485 -16.99 23.91 -8.10
N ARG A 486 -17.51 25.03 -7.61
CA ARG A 486 -17.15 25.59 -6.29
C ARG A 486 -17.57 24.66 -5.14
N GLN A 487 -18.68 23.95 -5.30
CA GLN A 487 -19.15 22.91 -4.37
C GLN A 487 -18.45 21.56 -4.56
N GLU A 488 -17.45 21.48 -5.45
CA GLU A 488 -16.69 20.26 -5.79
C GLU A 488 -17.55 19.09 -6.34
N LYS A 489 -18.79 19.35 -6.78
CA LYS A 489 -19.66 18.38 -7.45
C LYS A 489 -19.27 18.22 -8.92
N ILE A 490 -18.13 17.58 -9.16
CA ILE A 490 -17.59 17.37 -10.51
C ILE A 490 -17.87 15.93 -10.95
N ASN A 491 -18.88 15.77 -11.79
CA ASN A 491 -19.29 14.50 -12.41
C ASN A 491 -18.98 14.50 -13.92
N PHE A 492 -17.85 15.07 -14.31
CA PHE A 492 -17.43 15.13 -15.71
C PHE A 492 -15.91 15.03 -15.84
N ASP A 493 -15.45 14.39 -16.91
CA ASP A 493 -14.04 14.12 -17.21
C ASP A 493 -13.41 15.17 -18.11
N ARG A 494 -14.24 15.92 -18.86
CA ARG A 494 -13.79 16.96 -19.79
C ARG A 494 -14.65 18.21 -19.69
N LEU A 495 -13.99 19.36 -19.73
CA LEU A 495 -14.63 20.67 -19.69
C LEU A 495 -14.27 21.46 -20.94
N ILE A 496 -15.26 21.78 -21.75
CA ILE A 496 -15.13 22.61 -22.95
C ILE A 496 -15.75 23.97 -22.64
N CYS A 497 -15.11 25.05 -23.09
CA CYS A 497 -15.60 26.40 -22.91
C CYS A 497 -15.80 27.06 -24.28
N HIS A 498 -16.96 27.68 -24.46
CA HIS A 498 -17.18 28.55 -25.61
C HIS A 498 -16.40 29.87 -25.44
N GLU A 499 -15.92 30.45 -26.53
CA GLU A 499 -15.12 31.70 -26.52
C GLU A 499 -15.86 32.86 -25.83
N ALA A 500 -17.18 32.98 -26.02
CA ALA A 500 -17.98 34.03 -25.38
C ALA A 500 -17.98 33.95 -23.83
N SER A 501 -17.67 32.78 -23.26
CA SER A 501 -17.65 32.56 -21.81
C SER A 501 -16.24 32.56 -21.22
N GLU A 502 -15.19 32.82 -22.01
CA GLU A 502 -13.79 32.90 -21.54
C GLU A 502 -13.59 33.99 -20.48
N ALA A 503 -14.19 35.17 -20.68
CA ALA A 503 -14.09 36.29 -19.75
C ALA A 503 -14.71 35.96 -18.37
N ALA A 504 -15.85 35.26 -18.37
CA ALA A 504 -16.52 34.83 -17.15
C ALA A 504 -15.73 33.74 -16.41
N LEU A 505 -15.13 32.80 -17.13
CA LEU A 505 -14.28 31.75 -16.56
C LEU A 505 -13.07 32.36 -15.82
N ASN A 506 -12.43 33.38 -16.40
CA ASN A 506 -11.31 34.07 -15.76
C ASN A 506 -11.75 34.83 -14.49
N LYS A 507 -12.94 35.44 -14.51
CA LYS A 507 -13.51 36.13 -13.35
C LYS A 507 -13.91 35.17 -12.23
N ALA A 508 -14.32 33.95 -12.56
CA ALA A 508 -14.81 32.96 -11.59
C ALA A 508 -13.72 32.35 -10.68
N GLY A 509 -12.43 32.47 -11.04
CA GLY A 509 -11.32 32.07 -10.17
C GLY A 509 -11.19 30.56 -9.92
N LEU A 510 -11.69 29.70 -10.82
CA LEU A 510 -11.79 28.24 -10.63
C LEU A 510 -10.46 27.47 -10.82
N GLY A 511 -9.37 28.16 -11.17
CA GLY A 511 -8.08 27.55 -11.49
C GLY A 511 -7.47 26.73 -10.34
N LYS A 512 -7.75 27.09 -9.08
CA LYS A 512 -7.27 26.32 -7.90
C LYS A 512 -7.90 24.93 -7.81
N ILE A 513 -9.14 24.77 -8.27
CA ILE A 513 -9.92 23.52 -8.20
C ILE A 513 -9.70 22.70 -9.48
N LEU A 514 -9.87 23.31 -10.65
CA LEU A 514 -9.78 22.62 -11.94
C LEU A 514 -8.33 22.35 -12.37
N GLY A 515 -7.37 23.15 -11.91
CA GLY A 515 -5.95 23.03 -12.26
C GLY A 515 -5.32 21.70 -11.85
N PRO A 516 -5.40 21.29 -10.56
CA PRO A 516 -4.89 20.01 -10.09
C PRO A 516 -5.55 18.80 -10.78
N LYS A 517 -6.85 18.90 -11.11
CA LYS A 517 -7.61 17.87 -11.82
C LYS A 517 -7.35 17.83 -13.33
N GLY A 518 -6.62 18.80 -13.88
CA GLY A 518 -6.31 18.86 -15.32
C GLY A 518 -7.48 19.31 -16.21
N LEU A 519 -8.61 19.72 -15.62
CA LEU A 519 -9.86 20.05 -16.31
C LEU A 519 -9.94 21.51 -16.77
N MET A 520 -8.95 22.35 -16.44
CA MET A 520 -8.98 23.78 -16.76
C MET A 520 -8.94 24.01 -18.29
N PRO A 521 -9.95 24.67 -18.89
CA PRO A 521 -9.97 24.97 -20.31
C PRO A 521 -8.83 25.92 -20.72
N SER A 522 -8.25 25.71 -21.90
CA SER A 522 -7.23 26.61 -22.45
C SER A 522 -7.18 26.57 -23.98
N LYS A 523 -6.79 27.69 -24.60
CA LYS A 523 -6.59 27.80 -26.06
C LYS A 523 -5.52 26.82 -26.56
N ARG A 524 -4.45 26.61 -25.79
CA ARG A 524 -3.39 25.64 -26.12
C ARG A 524 -3.90 24.20 -26.16
N MET A 525 -4.80 23.82 -25.25
CA MET A 525 -5.42 22.48 -25.23
C MET A 525 -6.60 22.36 -26.21
N ARG A 526 -6.91 23.41 -26.98
CA ARG A 526 -8.05 23.46 -27.92
C ARG A 526 -9.40 23.15 -27.27
N THR A 527 -9.54 23.48 -25.98
CA THR A 527 -10.80 23.31 -25.22
C THR A 527 -11.57 24.62 -25.05
N ILE A 528 -10.96 25.75 -25.44
CA ILE A 528 -11.66 27.01 -25.67
C ILE A 528 -11.88 27.12 -27.18
N VAL A 529 -13.12 27.04 -27.63
CA VAL A 529 -13.48 26.91 -29.05
C VAL A 529 -14.73 27.70 -29.40
N PRO A 530 -14.86 28.15 -30.66
CA PRO A 530 -16.11 28.71 -31.16
C PRO A 530 -17.15 27.62 -31.48
N ASP A 531 -16.72 26.48 -32.05
CA ASP A 531 -17.59 25.35 -32.36
C ASP A 531 -17.48 24.27 -31.27
N VAL A 532 -18.47 24.24 -30.39
CA VAL A 532 -18.53 23.32 -29.26
C VAL A 532 -18.81 21.88 -29.71
N VAL A 533 -19.74 21.67 -30.65
CA VAL A 533 -20.19 20.33 -31.04
C VAL A 533 -19.07 19.56 -31.74
N LYS A 534 -18.31 20.22 -32.61
CA LYS A 534 -17.13 19.62 -33.23
C LYS A 534 -16.07 19.27 -32.19
N SER A 535 -15.79 20.19 -31.27
CA SER A 535 -14.82 19.94 -30.20
C SER A 535 -15.26 18.81 -29.26
N MET A 536 -16.56 18.66 -28.98
CA MET A 536 -17.11 17.53 -28.23
C MET A 536 -16.85 16.20 -28.96
N ARG A 537 -17.06 16.13 -30.28
CA ARG A 537 -16.79 14.93 -31.08
C ARG A 537 -15.30 14.59 -31.16
N ASP A 538 -14.46 15.60 -31.30
CA ASP A 538 -13.00 15.41 -31.35
C ASP A 538 -12.43 15.05 -29.96
N SER A 539 -13.03 15.60 -28.91
CA SER A 539 -12.70 15.30 -27.52
C SER A 539 -13.23 13.95 -27.07
N ALA A 540 -14.29 13.43 -27.68
CA ALA A 540 -14.78 12.07 -27.47
C ALA A 540 -13.81 11.07 -28.11
N GLY A 541 -13.29 10.13 -27.33
CA GLY A 541 -12.23 9.19 -27.73
C GLY A 541 -10.77 9.72 -27.74
N ALA A 542 -10.49 11.02 -27.54
CA ALA A 542 -9.15 11.55 -27.26
C ALA A 542 -8.59 11.22 -25.85
N ALA A 543 -7.37 10.72 -25.76
CA ALA A 543 -6.62 10.58 -24.51
C ALA A 543 -5.60 11.71 -24.36
N ASP A 544 -5.53 12.31 -23.17
CA ASP A 544 -4.58 13.39 -22.88
C ASP A 544 -3.27 12.80 -22.33
N TYR A 545 -2.14 13.32 -22.78
CA TYR A 545 -0.83 12.95 -22.24
C TYR A 545 0.02 14.19 -21.94
N ARG A 546 0.86 14.05 -20.91
CA ARG A 546 1.78 15.09 -20.46
C ARG A 546 3.13 14.48 -20.13
N GLU A 547 4.17 15.06 -20.70
CA GLU A 547 5.54 14.74 -20.35
C GLU A 547 5.84 15.15 -18.90
N ARG A 548 6.39 14.22 -18.11
CA ARG A 548 6.89 14.48 -16.77
C ARG A 548 8.28 13.86 -16.65
N GLN A 549 9.26 14.65 -16.24
CA GLN A 549 10.65 14.20 -16.04
C GLN A 549 11.26 13.52 -17.28
N GLY A 550 10.90 13.97 -18.48
CA GLY A 550 11.36 13.39 -19.74
C GLY A 550 10.67 12.08 -20.14
N VAL A 551 9.57 11.69 -19.48
CA VAL A 551 8.79 10.49 -19.81
C VAL A 551 7.34 10.87 -20.09
N ILE A 552 6.78 10.35 -21.18
CA ILE A 552 5.35 10.39 -21.45
C ILE A 552 4.75 9.04 -21.06
N ARG A 553 3.71 9.05 -20.23
CA ARG A 553 2.98 7.85 -19.80
C ARG A 553 1.52 7.98 -20.23
N MET A 554 0.99 6.98 -20.91
CA MET A 554 -0.38 6.97 -21.40
C MET A 554 -0.89 5.54 -21.50
N ALA A 555 -2.14 5.30 -21.12
CA ALA A 555 -2.82 4.04 -21.38
C ALA A 555 -3.15 3.92 -22.88
N ILE A 556 -2.77 2.80 -23.49
CA ILE A 556 -2.88 2.57 -24.95
C ILE A 556 -3.80 1.40 -25.32
N GLY A 557 -4.24 0.59 -24.36
CA GLY A 557 -5.15 -0.55 -24.61
C GLY A 557 -5.65 -1.18 -23.32
N GLN A 558 -6.62 -2.08 -23.46
CA GLN A 558 -7.05 -2.99 -22.38
C GLN A 558 -6.42 -4.36 -22.57
N LEU A 559 -6.34 -5.18 -21.52
CA LEU A 559 -5.72 -6.52 -21.56
C LEU A 559 -6.29 -7.39 -22.69
N GLY A 560 -7.61 -7.28 -22.91
CA GLY A 560 -8.34 -8.00 -23.95
C GLY A 560 -8.13 -7.52 -25.40
N TYR A 561 -7.27 -6.52 -25.64
CA TYR A 561 -6.99 -6.04 -26.99
C TYR A 561 -6.14 -7.05 -27.78
N SER A 562 -6.43 -7.18 -29.08
CA SER A 562 -5.60 -7.96 -29.98
C SER A 562 -4.26 -7.26 -30.28
N PRO A 563 -3.21 -8.02 -30.68
CA PRO A 563 -1.92 -7.42 -31.04
C PRO A 563 -2.03 -6.35 -32.13
N ASP A 564 -2.94 -6.52 -33.09
CA ASP A 564 -3.15 -5.55 -34.17
C ASP A 564 -3.81 -4.27 -33.69
N GLN A 565 -4.79 -4.37 -32.79
CA GLN A 565 -5.42 -3.20 -32.16
C GLN A 565 -4.38 -2.39 -31.38
N LEU A 566 -3.55 -3.08 -30.60
CA LEU A 566 -2.50 -2.46 -29.80
C LEU A 566 -1.44 -1.79 -30.67
N LYS A 567 -0.98 -2.48 -31.72
CA LYS A 567 -0.05 -1.97 -32.73
C LYS A 567 -0.55 -0.67 -33.37
N ASN A 568 -1.82 -0.64 -33.79
CA ASN A 568 -2.41 0.53 -34.44
C ASN A 568 -2.44 1.73 -33.49
N ASN A 569 -2.81 1.50 -32.23
CA ASN A 569 -2.80 2.54 -31.19
C ASN A 569 -1.39 3.08 -30.93
N ILE A 570 -0.40 2.19 -30.75
CA ILE A 570 1.00 2.56 -30.52
C ILE A 570 1.56 3.36 -31.71
N LYS A 571 1.26 2.95 -32.95
CA LYS A 571 1.71 3.64 -34.17
C LYS A 571 1.18 5.08 -34.24
N VAL A 572 -0.11 5.28 -33.96
CA VAL A 572 -0.72 6.62 -33.96
C VAL A 572 -0.10 7.51 -32.88
N LEU A 573 0.07 6.98 -31.66
CA LEU A 573 0.69 7.72 -30.55
C LEU A 573 2.13 8.12 -30.85
N LEU A 574 2.96 7.17 -31.31
CA LEU A 574 4.36 7.44 -31.64
C LEU A 574 4.52 8.40 -32.81
N ALA A 575 3.69 8.30 -33.85
CA ALA A 575 3.72 9.24 -34.97
C ALA A 575 3.42 10.67 -34.51
N LYS A 576 2.41 10.84 -33.64
CA LYS A 576 2.05 12.13 -33.09
C LYS A 576 3.15 12.72 -32.19
N ILE A 577 3.70 11.93 -31.27
CA ILE A 577 4.78 12.39 -30.38
C ILE A 577 6.03 12.76 -31.18
N LYS A 578 6.38 12.00 -32.22
CA LYS A 578 7.49 12.35 -33.12
C LYS A 578 7.26 13.68 -33.83
N ALA A 579 6.04 13.93 -34.32
CA ALA A 579 5.69 15.23 -34.93
C ALA A 579 5.82 16.39 -33.94
N GLU A 580 5.36 16.21 -32.70
CA GLU A 580 5.46 17.22 -31.64
C GLU A 580 6.88 17.48 -31.18
N CYS A 581 7.71 16.44 -31.11
CA CYS A 581 9.13 16.58 -30.82
C CYS A 581 9.84 17.47 -31.86
N THR A 582 9.43 17.41 -33.13
CA THR A 582 9.95 18.26 -34.21
C THR A 582 9.41 19.70 -34.12
N GLU A 583 8.16 19.90 -33.67
CA GLU A 583 7.50 21.22 -33.63
C GLU A 583 7.96 22.10 -32.44
N ILE A 584 8.35 21.51 -31.31
CA ILE A 584 8.39 22.21 -30.01
C ILE A 584 9.54 23.23 -29.82
N SER A 585 10.61 23.21 -30.63
CA SER A 585 11.59 24.28 -30.84
C SER A 585 12.90 23.72 -31.44
N GLU A 586 13.51 24.43 -32.38
CA GLU A 586 14.79 24.06 -33.00
C GLU A 586 15.98 24.06 -32.01
N GLU A 587 15.89 24.83 -30.92
CA GLU A 587 16.98 24.96 -29.92
C GLU A 587 17.10 23.76 -28.96
N VAL A 588 15.99 23.06 -28.69
CA VAL A 588 15.93 21.93 -27.75
C VAL A 588 15.47 20.68 -28.47
N HIS A 589 16.43 19.94 -29.03
CA HIS A 589 16.15 18.69 -29.72
C HIS A 589 15.57 17.65 -28.76
N LYS A 590 14.34 17.20 -29.06
CA LYS A 590 13.68 16.08 -28.39
C LYS A 590 13.64 14.89 -29.31
N GLU A 591 14.03 13.74 -28.80
CA GLU A 591 14.00 12.48 -29.54
C GLU A 591 13.43 11.37 -28.66
N VAL A 592 12.78 10.37 -29.26
CA VAL A 592 12.38 9.17 -28.53
C VAL A 592 13.62 8.32 -28.28
N HIS A 593 13.93 8.05 -27.00
CA HIS A 593 15.04 7.22 -26.57
C HIS A 593 14.66 5.74 -26.50
N GLU A 594 13.53 5.44 -25.87
CA GLU A 594 13.11 4.08 -25.54
C GLU A 594 11.58 4.06 -25.36
N VAL A 595 10.96 2.94 -25.72
CA VAL A 595 9.53 2.71 -25.56
C VAL A 595 9.35 1.45 -24.74
N ILE A 596 8.69 1.58 -23.60
CA ILE A 596 8.47 0.50 -22.64
C ILE A 596 6.96 0.27 -22.54
N LEU A 597 6.55 -0.99 -22.62
CA LEU A 597 5.17 -1.45 -22.44
C LEU A 597 5.04 -2.07 -21.05
N SER A 598 3.96 -1.74 -20.33
CA SER A 598 3.66 -2.29 -19.01
C SER A 598 2.15 -2.47 -18.85
N THR A 599 1.74 -3.26 -17.86
CA THR A 599 0.34 -3.38 -17.43
C THR A 599 0.19 -2.87 -15.99
N THR A 600 -1.03 -2.82 -15.46
CA THR A 600 -1.30 -2.32 -14.10
C THR A 600 -0.44 -2.97 -13.02
N HIS A 601 -0.20 -4.29 -13.10
CA HIS A 601 0.60 -5.06 -12.14
C HIS A 601 1.86 -5.68 -12.76
N GLY A 602 2.03 -5.58 -14.08
CA GLY A 602 3.10 -6.22 -14.82
C GLY A 602 4.40 -5.41 -14.91
N PRO A 603 5.53 -6.09 -15.18
CA PRO A 603 6.82 -5.43 -15.35
C PRO A 603 6.84 -4.51 -16.59
N GLY A 604 7.76 -3.56 -16.62
CA GLY A 604 8.03 -2.75 -17.82
C GLY A 604 8.94 -3.49 -18.80
N ILE A 605 8.43 -3.77 -19.99
CA ILE A 605 9.13 -4.50 -21.06
C ILE A 605 9.54 -3.52 -22.17
N SER A 606 10.84 -3.45 -22.49
CA SER A 606 11.33 -2.62 -23.60
C SER A 606 10.96 -3.24 -24.95
N LEU A 607 10.41 -2.44 -25.85
CA LEU A 607 9.99 -2.89 -27.19
C LEU A 607 11.10 -2.68 -28.23
N ASN A 608 11.29 -3.66 -29.12
CA ASN A 608 12.24 -3.59 -30.24
C ASN A 608 11.69 -2.87 -31.49
N GLY A 609 10.38 -2.62 -31.53
CA GLY A 609 9.68 -1.97 -32.65
C GLY A 609 9.11 -2.94 -33.70
N ASN A 610 9.38 -4.23 -33.56
CA ASN A 610 8.80 -5.29 -34.40
C ASN A 610 7.49 -5.81 -33.80
N LEU A 611 6.60 -6.26 -34.67
CA LEU A 611 5.36 -6.93 -34.24
C LEU A 611 5.64 -8.34 -33.71
N LYS A 612 6.54 -9.07 -34.36
CA LYS A 612 6.98 -10.43 -34.04
C LYS A 612 8.47 -10.57 -34.29
N ASP A 613 9.09 -11.53 -33.61
CA ASP A 613 10.45 -11.96 -33.89
C ASP A 613 10.46 -13.08 -34.95
N ALA A 614 11.53 -13.14 -35.75
CA ALA A 614 11.60 -14.00 -36.94
C ALA A 614 11.61 -15.51 -36.62
N ASP A 615 12.05 -15.87 -35.41
CA ASP A 615 12.31 -17.25 -35.00
C ASP A 615 11.20 -17.85 -34.10
N GLU A 616 10.11 -17.10 -33.84
CA GLU A 616 9.10 -17.49 -32.86
C GLU A 616 7.86 -18.16 -33.48
N LYS A 617 7.40 -19.26 -32.86
CA LYS A 617 6.20 -20.02 -33.27
C LYS A 617 4.87 -19.34 -32.90
N ILE A 618 4.89 -18.13 -32.35
CA ILE A 618 3.69 -17.46 -31.82
C ILE A 618 2.94 -16.75 -32.94
N THR A 619 1.69 -17.14 -33.18
CA THR A 619 0.80 -16.41 -34.09
C THR A 619 0.03 -15.32 -33.32
N PRO A 620 -0.27 -14.15 -33.92
CA PRO A 620 -1.06 -13.09 -33.29
C PRO A 620 -2.49 -13.56 -33.02
N GLU A 621 -2.95 -14.52 -33.82
CA GLU A 621 -4.21 -15.21 -33.69
C GLU A 621 -4.32 -15.93 -32.34
N ALA A 622 -3.23 -16.58 -31.88
CA ALA A 622 -3.17 -17.22 -30.57
C ALA A 622 -3.28 -16.22 -29.40
N LEU A 623 -2.94 -14.95 -29.64
CA LEU A 623 -3.06 -13.86 -28.67
C LEU A 623 -4.32 -13.01 -28.92
N SER A 624 -5.18 -13.38 -29.86
CA SER A 624 -6.40 -12.63 -30.15
C SER A 624 -7.57 -13.06 -29.26
N SER A 625 -7.59 -14.31 -28.79
CA SER A 625 -8.53 -14.79 -27.78
C SER A 625 -8.05 -14.41 -26.37
N ILE A 626 -8.97 -13.88 -25.58
CA ILE A 626 -8.79 -13.68 -24.14
C ILE A 626 -8.77 -15.07 -23.51
N MET A 627 -7.68 -15.44 -22.82
CA MET A 627 -7.65 -16.65 -21.98
C MET A 627 -8.49 -16.43 -20.74
#